data_AF-A0A381NC42-F1
#
_entry.id   AF-A0A381NC42-F1
#
_cell.length_a   1.000
_cell.length_b   1.000
_cell.length_c   1.000
_cell.angle_alpha   90.00
_cell.angle_beta   90.00
_cell.angle_gamma   90.00
#
_symmetry.space_group_name_H-M   'P 1'
#
loop_
_entity.id
_entity.type
_entity.pdbx_description
1 polymer ?
#
loop_
_entity_poly.entity_id
_entity_poly.type
_entity_poly.pdbx_seq_one_letter_code
_entity_poly.pdbx_strand_id
1 'polypeptide(L)'
;MHRLVFILLMSVPLVAQTYSISGLVTDPDGKPVSEVHVTLTPGFFTLYTSQDGSFRFDGLFPGSYTLAFQHIGFLTSRVKDVTVQDSDIIMQPFTLEFDVLDLENVVVTASRAERDVVEIPESVNLVSSREIRERNSKTSAEALREEVGVFVQKTNHGGGSAIIRGLSSN
;
A
#
# COMPACT_ATOMS: atom_id res chain seq x y z
N MET A 1 -71.13 -25.95 24.13
CA MET A 1 -69.86 -26.64 23.79
C MET A 1 -69.02 -25.73 22.91
N HIS A 2 -68.16 -24.90 23.48
CA HIS A 2 -67.24 -24.05 22.70
C HIS A 2 -65.81 -24.30 23.21
N ARG A 3 -65.02 -25.02 22.42
CA ARG A 3 -63.59 -25.21 22.66
C ARG A 3 -62.86 -24.04 22.01
N LEU A 4 -62.37 -23.10 22.83
CA LEU A 4 -61.37 -22.13 22.39
C LEU A 4 -60.05 -22.88 22.18
N VAL A 5 -59.52 -22.84 20.96
CA VAL A 5 -58.17 -23.30 20.62
C VAL A 5 -57.26 -22.08 20.66
N PHE A 6 -56.33 -22.06 21.62
CA PHE A 6 -55.34 -21.00 21.80
C PHE A 6 -54.10 -21.37 20.97
N ILE A 7 -53.89 -20.70 19.84
CA ILE A 7 -52.70 -20.90 19.00
C ILE A 7 -51.58 -20.00 19.54
N LEU A 8 -50.58 -20.65 20.16
CA LEU A 8 -49.36 -20.02 20.63
C LEU A 8 -48.41 -19.81 19.43
N LEU A 9 -48.26 -18.56 18.98
CA LEU A 9 -47.22 -18.18 18.01
C LEU A 9 -45.86 -18.19 18.72
N MET A 10 -45.09 -19.27 18.56
CA MET A 10 -43.66 -19.30 18.92
C MET A 10 -42.86 -18.66 17.78
N SER A 11 -42.27 -17.49 18.05
CA SER A 11 -41.32 -16.85 17.13
C SER A 11 -39.99 -17.59 17.18
N VAL A 12 -39.65 -18.33 16.13
CA VAL A 12 -38.34 -18.99 16.00
C VAL A 12 -37.33 -17.96 15.47
N PRO A 13 -36.17 -17.76 16.11
CA PRO A 13 -35.13 -16.90 15.55
C PRO A 13 -34.56 -17.54 14.28
N LEU A 14 -34.64 -16.82 13.17
CA LEU A 14 -34.03 -17.21 11.90
C LEU A 14 -32.51 -16.95 12.00
N VAL A 15 -31.72 -17.99 12.30
CA VAL A 15 -30.26 -17.89 12.22
C VAL A 15 -29.90 -17.96 10.73
N ALA A 16 -29.37 -16.87 10.19
CA ALA A 16 -28.79 -16.89 8.86
C ALA A 16 -27.53 -17.76 8.88
N GLN A 17 -27.44 -18.76 7.99
CA GLN A 17 -26.25 -19.60 7.88
C GLN A 17 -25.09 -18.77 7.32
N THR A 18 -23.97 -18.79 8.02
CA THR A 18 -22.73 -18.14 7.61
C THR A 18 -21.64 -19.19 7.44
N TYR A 19 -20.73 -18.93 6.50
CA TYR A 19 -19.65 -19.82 6.10
C TYR A 19 -18.31 -19.13 6.24
N SER A 20 -17.25 -19.87 5.92
CA SER A 20 -15.88 -19.39 5.98
C SER A 20 -15.13 -19.65 4.68
N ILE A 21 -14.14 -18.79 4.41
CA ILE A 21 -13.12 -19.01 3.38
C ILE A 21 -11.77 -19.08 4.10
N SER A 22 -11.01 -20.14 3.86
CA SER A 22 -9.70 -20.34 4.44
C SER A 22 -8.69 -20.84 3.41
N GLY A 23 -7.40 -20.62 3.68
CA GLY A 23 -6.34 -21.01 2.77
C GLY A 23 -4.95 -20.77 3.34
N LEU A 24 -3.95 -21.11 2.53
CA LEU A 24 -2.53 -20.92 2.81
C LEU A 24 -1.93 -20.04 1.72
N VAL A 25 -1.06 -19.10 2.09
CA VAL A 25 -0.30 -18.29 1.14
C VAL A 25 1.17 -18.71 1.17
N THR A 26 1.73 -19.00 0.01
CA THR A 26 3.13 -19.46 -0.15
C THR A 26 3.89 -18.61 -1.16
N ASP A 27 5.21 -18.63 -1.09
CA ASP A 27 6.11 -18.07 -2.11
C ASP A 27 6.37 -19.11 -3.22
N PRO A 28 7.06 -18.73 -4.32
CA PRO A 28 7.45 -19.66 -5.39
C PRO A 28 8.39 -20.78 -4.94
N ASP A 29 9.10 -20.61 -3.83
CA ASP A 29 9.95 -21.64 -3.21
C ASP A 29 9.14 -22.64 -2.35
N GLY A 30 7.83 -22.41 -2.19
CA GLY A 30 6.93 -23.22 -1.36
C GLY A 30 6.98 -22.90 0.13
N LYS A 31 7.61 -21.79 0.54
CA LYS A 31 7.63 -21.33 1.94
C LYS A 31 6.35 -20.55 2.24
N PRO A 32 5.79 -20.66 3.46
CA PRO A 32 4.65 -19.85 3.85
C PRO A 32 5.02 -18.36 3.93
N VAL A 33 4.10 -17.48 3.52
CA VAL A 33 4.28 -16.03 3.57
C VAL A 33 3.37 -15.44 4.65
N SER A 34 3.97 -14.93 5.71
CA SER A 34 3.28 -14.23 6.80
C SER A 34 3.01 -12.76 6.48
N GLU A 35 2.13 -12.12 7.23
CA GLU A 35 1.83 -10.68 7.13
C GLU A 35 1.33 -10.22 5.75
N VAL A 36 0.79 -11.14 4.95
CA VAL A 36 0.13 -10.80 3.68
C VAL A 36 -1.20 -10.16 4.01
N HIS A 37 -1.41 -8.92 3.55
CA HIS A 37 -2.69 -8.24 3.68
C HIS A 37 -3.68 -8.87 2.69
N VAL A 38 -4.69 -9.54 3.22
CA VAL A 38 -5.76 -10.17 2.45
C VAL A 38 -7.03 -9.36 2.59
N THR A 39 -7.58 -8.90 1.47
CA THR A 39 -8.86 -8.19 1.41
C THR A 39 -9.90 -9.05 0.70
N LEU A 40 -11.09 -9.17 1.28
CA LEU A 40 -12.24 -9.87 0.71
C LEU A 40 -13.34 -8.87 0.35
N THR A 41 -13.80 -8.90 -0.90
CA THR A 41 -14.87 -8.03 -1.44
C THR A 41 -15.97 -8.88 -2.07
N PRO A 42 -17.27 -8.61 -1.85
CA PRO A 42 -17.85 -7.51 -1.08
C PRO A 42 -17.72 -7.71 0.44
N GLY A 43 -17.87 -6.62 1.22
CA GLY A 43 -17.85 -6.65 2.69
C GLY A 43 -16.63 -6.00 3.34
N PHE A 44 -15.61 -5.62 2.56
CA PHE A 44 -14.39 -4.96 3.05
C PHE A 44 -13.72 -5.69 4.24
N PHE A 45 -13.83 -7.02 4.28
CA PHE A 45 -13.14 -7.79 5.31
C PHE A 45 -11.65 -7.79 5.00
N THR A 46 -10.83 -7.51 6.00
CA THR A 46 -9.38 -7.45 5.86
C THR A 46 -8.73 -8.20 7.02
N LEU A 47 -7.69 -8.96 6.71
CA LEU A 47 -6.83 -9.61 7.70
C LEU A 47 -5.39 -9.67 7.21
N TYR A 48 -4.49 -10.08 8.09
CA TYR A 48 -3.13 -10.45 7.75
C TYR A 48 -2.94 -11.96 7.89
N THR A 49 -2.15 -12.59 7.02
CA THR A 49 -1.81 -14.01 7.18
C THR A 49 -0.97 -14.23 8.43
N SER A 50 -1.18 -15.37 9.08
CA SER A 50 -0.41 -15.81 10.25
C SER A 50 1.03 -16.18 9.89
N GLN A 51 1.85 -16.49 10.91
CA GLN A 51 3.26 -16.87 10.72
C GLN A 51 3.45 -18.14 9.87
N ASP A 52 2.44 -19.02 9.86
CA ASP A 52 2.38 -20.21 9.02
C ASP A 52 1.80 -19.94 7.63
N GLY A 53 1.51 -18.69 7.28
CA GLY A 53 0.91 -18.29 6.00
C GLY A 53 -0.60 -18.53 5.91
N SER A 54 -1.25 -18.98 6.99
CA SER A 54 -2.68 -19.29 6.98
C SER A 54 -3.54 -18.02 7.06
N PHE A 55 -4.73 -18.07 6.43
CA PHE A 55 -5.79 -17.08 6.62
C PHE A 55 -7.17 -17.74 6.71
N ARG A 56 -8.09 -17.06 7.39
CA ARG A 56 -9.48 -17.49 7.51
C ARG A 56 -10.41 -16.27 7.67
N PHE A 57 -11.41 -16.19 6.81
CA PHE A 57 -12.56 -15.30 6.94
C PHE A 57 -13.76 -16.10 7.44
N ASP A 58 -14.41 -15.64 8.49
CA ASP A 58 -15.62 -16.24 9.06
C ASP A 58 -16.83 -15.31 8.84
N GLY A 59 -18.05 -15.84 8.99
CA GLY A 59 -19.26 -15.02 8.98
C GLY A 59 -19.72 -14.61 7.57
N LEU A 60 -19.33 -15.35 6.53
CA LEU A 60 -19.61 -15.01 5.14
C LEU A 60 -20.98 -15.54 4.71
N PHE A 61 -21.79 -14.68 4.10
CA PHE A 61 -23.03 -15.12 3.48
C PHE A 61 -22.77 -15.77 2.11
N PRO A 62 -23.67 -16.64 1.62
CA PRO A 62 -23.60 -17.13 0.26
C PRO A 62 -23.51 -15.99 -0.76
N GLY A 63 -22.57 -16.09 -1.68
CA GLY A 63 -22.26 -15.03 -2.63
C GLY A 63 -20.92 -15.23 -3.35
N SER A 64 -20.66 -14.37 -4.34
CA SER A 64 -19.38 -14.34 -5.04
C SER A 64 -18.46 -13.31 -4.39
N TYR A 65 -17.23 -13.74 -4.07
CA TYR A 65 -16.22 -12.92 -3.46
C TYR A 65 -14.96 -12.84 -4.32
N THR A 66 -14.24 -11.73 -4.18
CA THR A 66 -12.90 -11.51 -4.71
C THR A 66 -11.93 -11.34 -3.56
N LEU A 67 -10.87 -12.14 -3.56
CA LEU A 67 -9.74 -11.99 -2.67
C LEU A 67 -8.65 -11.17 -3.36
N ALA A 68 -8.05 -10.24 -2.64
CA ALA A 68 -6.85 -9.54 -3.05
C ALA A 68 -5.75 -9.77 -2.01
N PHE A 69 -4.56 -10.13 -2.48
CA PHE A 69 -3.39 -10.42 -1.65
C PHE A 69 -2.34 -9.35 -1.93
N GLN A 70 -1.85 -8.70 -0.88
CA GLN A 70 -0.86 -7.63 -0.96
C GLN A 70 0.23 -7.85 0.08
N HIS A 71 1.49 -7.82 -0.34
CA HIS A 71 2.65 -7.92 0.52
C HIS A 71 3.82 -7.19 -0.12
N ILE A 72 4.67 -6.56 0.68
CA ILE A 72 5.87 -5.87 0.18
C ILE A 72 6.81 -6.90 -0.46
N GLY A 73 7.29 -6.64 -1.68
CA GLY A 73 8.15 -7.57 -2.42
C GLY A 73 7.42 -8.67 -3.20
N PHE A 74 6.08 -8.65 -3.24
CA PHE A 74 5.27 -9.53 -4.07
C PHE A 74 4.27 -8.73 -4.91
N LEU A 75 3.94 -9.25 -6.09
CA LEU A 75 2.93 -8.66 -6.96
C LEU A 75 1.54 -8.78 -6.32
N THR A 76 0.78 -7.68 -6.35
CA THR A 76 -0.62 -7.70 -5.91
C THR A 76 -1.43 -8.64 -6.79
N SER A 77 -1.91 -9.73 -6.19
CA SER A 77 -2.68 -10.74 -6.89
C SER A 77 -4.14 -10.73 -6.47
N ARG A 78 -5.05 -11.06 -7.40
CA ARG A 78 -6.49 -11.11 -7.13
C ARG A 78 -7.08 -12.42 -7.62
N VAL A 79 -7.84 -13.08 -6.76
CA VAL A 79 -8.65 -14.26 -7.09
C VAL A 79 -10.10 -13.83 -7.13
N LYS A 80 -10.69 -13.83 -8.33
CA LYS A 80 -12.10 -13.46 -8.55
C LYS A 80 -13.00 -14.70 -8.48
N ASP A 81 -14.29 -14.45 -8.31
CA ASP A 81 -15.36 -15.45 -8.45
C ASP A 81 -15.29 -16.62 -7.45
N VAL A 82 -14.78 -16.38 -6.25
CA VAL A 82 -14.83 -17.35 -5.15
C VAL A 82 -16.27 -17.41 -4.63
N THR A 83 -16.99 -18.44 -5.04
CA THR A 83 -18.42 -18.59 -4.77
C THR A 83 -18.66 -19.38 -3.50
N VAL A 84 -19.10 -18.70 -2.45
CA VAL A 84 -19.60 -19.30 -1.21
C VAL A 84 -21.06 -19.70 -1.42
N GLN A 85 -21.35 -20.98 -1.22
CA GLN A 85 -22.72 -21.52 -1.25
C GLN A 85 -23.05 -22.02 0.17
N ASP A 86 -23.32 -23.32 0.31
CA ASP A 86 -23.81 -23.92 1.55
C ASP A 86 -22.71 -24.65 2.34
N SER A 87 -21.44 -24.35 2.07
CA SER A 87 -20.29 -24.98 2.74
C SER A 87 -19.11 -24.03 2.88
N ASP A 88 -18.29 -24.31 3.89
CA ASP A 88 -16.97 -23.69 4.05
C ASP A 88 -16.07 -23.98 2.83
N ILE A 89 -15.29 -22.98 2.44
CA ILE A 89 -14.31 -23.08 1.35
C ILE A 89 -12.92 -23.19 1.96
N ILE A 90 -12.23 -24.26 1.57
CA ILE A 90 -10.78 -24.42 1.79
C ILE A 90 -10.11 -24.27 0.43
N MET A 91 -9.37 -23.18 0.25
CA MET A 91 -8.63 -22.90 -0.96
C MET A 91 -7.37 -23.75 -1.03
N GLN A 92 -6.95 -24.09 -2.25
CA GLN A 92 -5.60 -24.59 -2.48
C GLN A 92 -4.57 -23.53 -2.07
N PRO A 93 -3.33 -23.93 -1.72
CA PRO A 93 -2.26 -22.98 -1.44
C PRO A 93 -2.12 -21.97 -2.58
N PHE A 94 -2.20 -20.69 -2.22
CA PHE A 94 -2.08 -19.60 -3.16
C PHE A 94 -0.64 -19.12 -3.20
N THR A 95 0.03 -19.32 -4.35
CA THR A 95 1.42 -18.89 -4.53
C THR A 95 1.47 -17.43 -4.99
N LEU A 96 2.15 -16.59 -4.22
CA LEU A 96 2.47 -15.22 -4.62
C LEU A 96 3.68 -15.20 -5.55
N GLU A 97 3.67 -14.27 -6.50
CA GLU A 97 4.81 -14.03 -7.39
C GLU A 97 5.65 -12.87 -6.86
N PHE A 98 6.98 -13.03 -6.85
CA PHE A 98 7.90 -11.98 -6.43
C PHE A 98 7.78 -10.75 -7.34
N ASP A 99 7.77 -9.58 -6.72
CA ASP A 99 7.90 -8.33 -7.44
C ASP A 99 9.38 -8.00 -7.66
N VAL A 100 9.96 -8.59 -8.70
CA VAL A 100 11.38 -8.44 -9.04
C VAL A 100 11.70 -7.11 -9.74
N LEU A 101 10.69 -6.29 -10.05
CA LEU A 101 10.84 -5.04 -10.81
C LEU A 101 10.69 -3.78 -9.92
N ASP A 102 10.11 -3.90 -8.72
CA ASP A 102 9.80 -2.76 -7.84
C ASP A 102 10.63 -2.73 -6.53
N LEU A 103 11.81 -3.35 -6.51
CA LEU A 103 12.82 -3.18 -5.45
C LEU A 103 13.64 -1.90 -5.63
N GLU A 104 13.01 -0.80 -6.03
CA GLU A 104 13.66 0.51 -6.04
C GLU A 104 13.75 1.04 -4.59
N ASN A 105 14.74 0.53 -3.86
CA ASN A 105 15.27 1.06 -2.59
C ASN A 105 14.23 1.67 -1.64
N VAL A 106 13.54 0.87 -0.83
CA VAL A 106 12.95 1.39 0.41
C VAL A 106 14.09 1.70 1.37
N VAL A 107 14.66 2.90 1.26
CA VAL A 107 15.48 3.48 2.32
C VAL A 107 14.51 3.92 3.41
N VAL A 108 14.40 3.12 4.47
CA VAL A 108 13.74 3.55 5.70
C VAL A 108 14.65 4.58 6.38
N THR A 109 14.65 5.80 5.85
CA THR A 109 15.28 6.93 6.53
C THR A 109 14.27 7.42 7.56
N ALA A 110 14.46 7.05 8.82
CA ALA A 110 13.77 7.70 9.92
C ALA A 110 14.24 9.16 9.99
N SER A 111 13.61 10.10 9.27
CA SER A 111 13.80 11.54 9.49
C SER A 111 12.71 12.41 8.86
N ARG A 112 11.76 12.81 9.71
CA ARG A 112 11.08 14.12 9.78
C ARG A 112 10.57 14.75 8.46
N ALA A 113 9.29 14.49 8.18
CA ALA A 113 8.34 15.34 7.44
C ALA A 113 8.84 15.92 6.10
N GLU A 114 8.71 15.13 5.05
CA GLU A 114 8.72 15.60 3.66
C GLU A 114 7.31 16.13 3.34
N ARG A 115 7.18 17.41 2.98
CA ARG A 115 5.93 18.01 2.51
C ARG A 115 5.97 18.09 1.00
N ASP A 116 4.90 17.65 0.34
CA ASP A 116 4.70 17.80 -1.10
C ASP A 116 4.93 19.26 -1.54
N VAL A 117 5.76 19.45 -2.57
CA VAL A 117 6.03 20.75 -3.21
C VAL A 117 4.83 21.25 -4.03
N VAL A 118 3.71 20.53 -4.06
CA VAL A 118 2.60 20.78 -5.00
C VAL A 118 1.52 21.72 -4.44
N GLU A 119 1.62 22.18 -3.18
CA GLU A 119 0.61 23.08 -2.60
C GLU A 119 1.19 24.31 -1.87
N ILE A 120 2.27 24.89 -2.41
CA ILE A 120 2.89 26.08 -1.82
C ILE A 120 2.58 27.29 -2.73
N PRO A 121 1.94 28.37 -2.25
CA PRO A 121 1.75 29.61 -3.01
C PRO A 121 3.05 30.40 -3.25
N GLU A 122 4.20 29.82 -2.87
CA GLU A 122 5.53 30.38 -3.00
C GLU A 122 6.25 29.76 -4.21
N SER A 123 7.04 30.56 -4.92
CA SER A 123 7.86 30.08 -6.03
C SER A 123 9.00 29.21 -5.48
N VAL A 124 8.95 27.91 -5.75
CA VAL A 124 9.98 26.92 -5.44
C VAL A 124 10.58 26.40 -6.74
N ASN A 125 11.92 26.42 -6.84
CA ASN A 125 12.65 25.76 -7.93
C ASN A 125 13.38 24.54 -7.36
N LEU A 126 13.20 23.39 -8.02
CA LEU A 126 13.80 22.12 -7.64
C LEU A 126 14.88 21.74 -8.66
N VAL A 127 16.14 21.68 -8.21
CA VAL A 127 17.25 21.18 -9.04
C VAL A 127 17.51 19.72 -8.70
N SER A 128 17.27 18.83 -9.67
CA SER A 128 17.40 17.39 -9.45
C SER A 128 18.84 16.88 -9.54
N SER A 129 19.14 15.75 -8.91
CA SER A 129 20.48 15.14 -8.96
C SER A 129 20.96 14.80 -10.39
N ARG A 130 20.04 14.58 -11.34
CA ARG A 130 20.36 14.36 -12.76
C ARG A 130 20.87 15.64 -13.42
N GLU A 131 20.15 16.73 -13.16
CA GLU A 131 20.44 18.05 -13.70
C GLU A 131 21.77 18.62 -13.16
N ILE A 132 22.11 18.38 -11.89
CA ILE A 132 23.43 18.73 -11.34
C ILE A 132 24.57 18.02 -12.10
N ARG A 133 24.38 16.74 -12.45
CA ARG A 133 25.37 15.96 -13.20
C ARG A 133 25.51 16.44 -14.64
N GLU A 134 24.41 16.76 -15.29
CA GLU A 134 24.40 17.32 -16.65
C GLU A 134 25.05 18.70 -16.71
N ARG A 135 24.78 19.56 -15.72
CA ARG A 135 25.38 20.90 -15.59
C ARG A 135 26.87 20.86 -15.18
N ASN A 136 27.45 19.69 -14.89
CA ASN A 136 28.83 19.50 -14.42
C ASN A 136 29.24 20.52 -13.34
N SER A 137 28.31 20.80 -12.43
CA SER A 137 28.48 21.82 -11.40
C SER A 137 29.47 21.34 -10.37
N LYS A 138 30.52 22.12 -10.10
CA LYS A 138 31.59 21.74 -9.17
C LYS A 138 31.27 22.14 -7.73
N THR A 139 30.24 22.96 -7.53
CA THR A 139 29.79 23.44 -6.22
C THR A 139 28.26 23.56 -6.16
N SER A 140 27.69 23.51 -4.96
CA SER A 140 26.25 23.68 -4.75
C SER A 140 25.75 25.05 -5.22
N ALA A 141 26.55 26.10 -5.11
CA ALA A 141 26.18 27.42 -5.61
C ALA A 141 26.12 27.45 -7.14
N GLU A 142 27.05 26.78 -7.83
CA GLU A 142 27.03 26.67 -9.30
C GLU A 142 25.81 25.90 -9.82
N ALA A 143 25.36 24.87 -9.09
CA ALA A 143 24.18 24.10 -9.45
C ALA A 143 22.90 24.96 -9.54
N LEU A 144 22.85 26.06 -8.78
CA LEU A 144 21.71 26.98 -8.72
C LEU A 144 21.84 28.16 -9.70
N ARG A 145 22.91 28.24 -10.50
CA ARG A 145 23.21 29.40 -11.36
C ARG A 145 22.17 29.65 -12.44
N GLU A 146 21.52 28.59 -12.93
CA GLU A 146 20.54 28.65 -14.01
C GLU A 146 19.12 28.90 -13.49
N GLU A 147 18.94 28.95 -12.16
CA GLU A 147 17.65 29.20 -11.54
C GLU A 147 17.28 30.70 -11.57
N VAL A 148 16.00 30.95 -11.88
CA VAL A 148 15.49 32.32 -12.03
C VAL A 148 15.58 33.08 -10.70
N GLY A 149 16.24 34.24 -10.72
CA GLY A 149 16.43 35.07 -9.53
C GLY A 149 17.60 34.66 -8.65
N VAL A 150 18.46 33.75 -9.11
CA VAL A 150 19.71 33.37 -8.44
C VAL A 150 20.91 33.95 -9.16
N PHE A 151 21.79 34.63 -8.42
CA PHE A 151 23.09 35.09 -8.90
C PHE A 151 24.21 34.41 -8.11
N VAL A 152 25.23 33.90 -8.78
CA VAL A 152 26.31 33.16 -8.11
C VAL A 152 27.57 34.01 -8.04
N GLN A 153 28.03 34.29 -6.83
CA GLN A 153 29.32 34.91 -6.58
C GLN A 153 30.35 33.83 -6.30
N LYS A 154 31.28 33.61 -7.24
CA LYS A 154 32.36 32.64 -7.09
C LYS A 154 33.56 33.30 -6.42
N THR A 155 34.01 32.76 -5.29
CA THR A 155 35.15 33.29 -4.52
C THR A 155 36.44 32.53 -4.79
N ASN A 156 36.36 31.24 -5.13
CA ASN A 156 37.50 30.43 -5.59
C ASN A 156 37.02 29.22 -6.43
N HIS A 157 37.91 28.27 -6.73
CA HIS A 157 37.59 27.12 -7.59
C HIS A 157 36.62 26.10 -6.97
N GLY A 158 36.38 26.14 -5.65
CA GLY A 158 35.48 25.22 -4.91
C GLY A 158 34.52 25.92 -3.95
N GLY A 159 34.48 27.26 -3.97
CA GLY A 159 33.74 28.10 -3.05
C GLY A 159 33.03 29.21 -3.81
N GLY A 160 31.75 29.37 -3.51
CA GLY A 160 30.89 30.39 -4.07
C GLY A 160 29.59 30.47 -3.28
N SER A 161 28.94 31.63 -3.33
CA SER A 161 27.68 31.88 -2.64
C SER A 161 26.58 32.18 -3.66
N ALA A 162 25.39 31.64 -3.43
CA ALA A 162 24.20 31.97 -4.21
C ALA A 162 23.47 33.14 -3.54
N ILE A 163 23.25 34.20 -4.31
CA ILE A 163 22.50 35.40 -3.94
C ILE A 163 21.11 35.22 -4.54
N ILE A 164 20.11 35.02 -3.69
CA ILE A 164 18.73 34.78 -4.11
C ILE A 164 17.96 36.09 -3.97
N ARG A 165 17.38 36.59 -5.07
CA ARG A 165 16.58 37.83 -5.10
C ARG A 165 17.31 39.04 -4.50
N GLY A 166 18.64 39.12 -4.66
CA GLY A 166 19.45 40.25 -4.19
C GLY A 166 19.88 40.19 -2.71
N LEU A 167 19.54 39.14 -1.97
CA LEU A 167 20.00 38.93 -0.60
C LEU A 167 21.33 38.17 -0.60
N SER A 168 22.42 38.83 -0.21
CA SER A 168 23.73 38.21 -0.01
C SER A 168 23.95 37.88 1.46
N SER A 169 24.42 36.65 1.75
CA SER A 169 25.02 36.35 3.06
C SER A 169 26.43 36.97 3.12
N ASN A 170 26.70 37.76 4.16
CA ASN A 170 28.06 38.21 4.51
C ASN A 170 28.85 37.06 5.15
#